data_AF-A0AAX4HS02-F1
#
_entry.id   AF-A0AAX4HS02-F1
#
_cell.length_a   1.000
_cell.length_b   1.000
_cell.length_c   1.000
_cell.angle_alpha   90.00
_cell.angle_beta   90.00
_cell.angle_gamma   90.00
#
_symmetry.space_group_name_H-M   'P 1'
#
loop_
_entity.id
_entity.type
_entity.pdbx_description
1 polymer ?
#
loop_
_entity_poly.entity_id
_entity_poly.type
_entity_poly.pdbx_seq_one_letter_code
_entity_poly.pdbx_strand_id
1 'polypeptide(L)' 'MYVCICKGITEKQIQDAITSRNSNNPKEILKALGVGSDCGTCVEDAVSTLLEHSAKSPYEMKDSSNKS' A
#
# COMPACT_ATOMS: atom_id res chain seq x y z
N MET A 1 -7.50 -3.79 -3.29
CA MET A 1 -8.71 -3.14 -2.71
C MET A 1 -8.64 -1.61 -2.85
N TYR A 2 -9.72 -0.83 -2.61
CA TYR A 2 -9.58 0.61 -2.37
C TYR A 2 -8.99 0.84 -0.98
N VAL A 3 -7.89 1.58 -0.91
CA VAL A 3 -7.20 1.93 0.34
C VAL A 3 -7.61 3.32 0.79
N CYS A 4 -7.75 4.29 -0.13
CA CYS A 4 -8.27 5.62 0.19
C CYS A 4 -9.53 5.92 -0.62
N ILE A 5 -10.68 5.97 0.04
CA ILE A 5 -11.97 6.27 -0.61
C ILE A 5 -12.01 7.72 -1.08
N CYS A 6 -11.57 8.68 -0.26
CA CYS A 6 -11.60 10.11 -0.60
C CYS A 6 -10.84 10.44 -1.88
N LYS A 7 -9.73 9.72 -2.14
CA LYS A 7 -8.91 9.90 -3.34
C LYS A 7 -9.13 8.85 -4.41
N GLY A 8 -9.99 7.86 -4.17
CA GLY A 8 -10.18 6.72 -5.07
C GLY A 8 -8.89 5.93 -5.32
N ILE A 9 -8.00 5.82 -4.33
CA ILE A 9 -6.72 5.13 -4.47
C ILE A 9 -6.88 3.67 -4.10
N THR A 10 -6.42 2.81 -5.01
CA THR A 10 -6.34 1.37 -4.82
C THR A 10 -4.96 0.94 -4.35
N GLU A 11 -4.90 -0.23 -3.74
CA GLU A 11 -3.66 -0.92 -3.38
C GLU A 11 -2.71 -1.08 -4.58
N LYS A 12 -3.23 -1.43 -5.77
CA LYS A 12 -2.42 -1.54 -6.99
C LYS A 12 -1.74 -0.21 -7.33
N GLN A 13 -2.45 0.91 -7.21
CA GLN A 13 -1.86 2.23 -7.45
C GLN A 13 -0.79 2.60 -6.41
N ILE A 14 -0.90 2.09 -5.18
CA ILE A 14 0.17 2.20 -4.18
C ILE A 14 1.39 1.41 -4.63
N GLN A 15 1.22 0.17 -5.11
CA GLN A 15 2.32 -0.64 -5.64
C GLN A 15 3.00 -0.01 -6.86
N ASP A 16 2.21 0.44 -7.83
CA ASP A 16 2.70 1.11 -9.04
C ASP A 16 3.50 2.38 -8.67
N ALA A 17 3.12 3.09 -7.59
CA ALA A 17 3.84 4.26 -7.10
C ALA A 17 5.21 3.92 -6.49
N ILE A 18 5.34 2.79 -5.78
CA ILE A 18 6.62 2.32 -5.23
C ILE A 18 7.60 2.04 -6.39
N THR A 19 7.14 1.26 -7.38
CA THR A 19 7.97 0.86 -8.53
C THR A 19 8.34 2.07 -9.40
N SER A 20 7.37 2.93 -9.73
CA SER A 20 7.62 4.09 -10.61
C SER A 20 8.51 5.16 -9.98
N ARG A 21 8.49 5.30 -8.65
CA ARG A 21 9.29 6.31 -7.93
C ARG A 21 10.63 5.80 -7.44
N ASN A 22 10.87 4.50 -7.51
CA ASN A 22 12.06 3.85 -6.94
C ASN A 22 12.29 4.28 -5.47
N SER A 23 11.21 4.42 -4.70
CA SER A 23 11.24 4.83 -3.30
C SER A 23 10.44 3.86 -2.46
N ASN A 24 11.07 3.36 -1.40
CA ASN A 24 10.44 2.52 -0.38
C ASN A 24 10.00 3.33 0.85
N ASN A 25 9.94 4.66 0.75
CA ASN A 25 9.53 5.52 1.86
C ASN A 25 8.01 5.70 1.87
N PRO A 26 7.27 5.13 2.84
CA PRO A 26 5.81 5.20 2.86
C PRO A 26 5.29 6.63 2.87
N LYS A 27 5.95 7.54 3.61
CA LYS A 27 5.52 8.93 3.71
C LYS A 27 5.60 9.64 2.36
N GLU A 28 6.65 9.37 1.56
CA GLU A 28 6.77 9.95 0.22
C GLU A 28 5.72 9.40 -0.74
N ILE A 29 5.50 8.09 -0.71
CA ILE A 29 4.52 7.43 -1.58
C ILE A 29 3.09 7.90 -1.26
N LEU A 30 2.71 7.93 0.01
CA LEU A 30 1.37 8.40 0.42
C LEU A 30 1.15 9.86 0.07
N LYS A 31 2.15 10.71 0.31
CA LYS A 31 2.11 12.13 -0.07
C LYS A 31 1.93 12.30 -1.59
N ALA A 32 2.63 11.50 -2.38
CA ALA A 32 2.53 11.53 -3.83
C ALA A 32 1.14 11.15 -4.36
N LEU A 33 0.48 10.20 -3.69
CA LEU A 33 -0.86 9.74 -4.06
C LEU A 33 -1.98 10.58 -3.42
N GLY A 34 -1.63 11.56 -2.57
CA GLY A 34 -2.58 12.34 -1.79
C GLY A 34 -3.31 11.54 -0.72
N VAL A 35 -2.85 10.33 -0.38
CA VAL A 35 -3.46 9.48 0.65
C VAL A 35 -3.33 10.17 2.00
N GLY A 36 -4.44 10.22 2.74
CA GLY A 36 -4.51 10.86 4.05
C GLY A 36 -4.66 12.39 4.03
N SER A 37 -4.72 13.03 2.85
CA SER A 37 -4.87 14.50 2.76
C SER A 37 -6.29 15.03 3.02
N ASP A 38 -7.29 14.16 3.11
CA ASP A 38 -8.68 14.53 3.43
C ASP A 38 -9.06 14.05 4.85
N CYS A 39 -9.78 12.93 4.99
CA CYS A 39 -10.28 12.45 6.29
C CYS A 39 -9.23 11.74 7.16
N GLY A 40 -8.09 11.32 6.59
CA GLY A 40 -7.01 10.64 7.31
C GLY A 40 -7.26 9.19 7.74
N THR A 41 -8.49 8.66 7.65
CA THR A 41 -8.83 7.32 8.20
C THR A 41 -8.08 6.16 7.54
N CYS A 42 -7.61 6.34 6.31
CA CYS A 42 -6.87 5.34 5.54
C CYS A 42 -5.36 5.32 5.82
N VAL A 43 -4.82 6.25 6.62
CA VAL A 43 -3.36 6.43 6.74
C VAL A 43 -2.68 5.20 7.33
N GLU A 44 -3.24 4.63 8.41
CA GLU A 44 -2.67 3.45 9.07
C GLU A 44 -2.68 2.23 8.14
N ASP A 45 -3.83 1.93 7.53
CA ASP A 45 -3.98 0.83 6.55
C ASP A 45 -3.05 1.00 5.34
N ALA A 46 -2.91 2.22 4.83
CA ALA A 46 -2.06 2.51 3.69
C ALA A 46 -0.57 2.33 4.03
N VAL A 47 -0.15 2.70 5.24
CA VAL A 47 1.21 2.43 5.73
C VAL A 47 1.45 0.93 5.89
N SER A 48 0.51 0.17 6.50
CA SER A 48 0.65 -1.30 6.63
C SER A 48 0.82 -1.96 5.26
N THR A 49 -0.05 -1.59 4.30
CA THR A 49 0.01 -2.09 2.92
C THR A 49 1.38 -1.86 2.28
N LEU A 50 1.97 -0.67 2.48
CA LEU A 50 3.29 -0.31 1.96
C LEU A 50 4.42 -1.14 2.60
N LEU A 51 4.37 -1.32 3.91
CA LEU A 51 5.39 -2.07 4.66
C LEU A 51 5.36 -3.56 4.33
N GLU A 52 4.17 -4.15 4.22
CA GLU A 52 3.98 -5.55 3.83
C GLU A 52 4.54 -5.85 2.43
N HIS A 53 4.39 -4.92 1.49
CA HIS A 53 4.90 -5.09 0.14
C HIS A 53 6.41 -4.78 0.03
N SER A 54 6.94 -3.88 0.85
CA SER A 54 8.39 -3.62 0.91
C SER A 54 9.16 -4.82 1.49
N ALA A 55 8.53 -5.62 2.35
CA ALA A 55 9.10 -6.82 2.95
C ALA A 55 9.03 -8.05 2.02
N LYS A 56 8.12 -8.07 1.04
CA LYS A 56 7.99 -9.15 0.05
C LYS A 56 8.84 -8.86 -1.19
N SER A 57 10.10 -9.29 -1.14
CA SER A 57 10.87 -9.62 -2.36
C SER A 57 10.07 -10.64 -3.20
N PRO A 58 10.18 -10.68 -4.55
CA PRO A 58 9.33 -11.48 -5.46
C PRO A 58 9.34 -13.02 -5.30
N TYR A 59 9.79 -13.56 -4.18
CA TYR A 59 10.01 -14.98 -4.00
C TYR A 59 9.46 -15.49 -2.68
N GLU A 60 8.13 -15.55 -2.51
CA GLU A 60 7.48 -16.64 -1.76
C GLU A 60 6.10 -16.96 -2.33
N MET A 61 6.04 -18.12 -2.97
CA MET A 61 4.85 -18.91 -3.27
C MET A 61 4.48 -19.72 -2.01
N LYS A 62 3.19 -19.79 -1.66
CA LYS A 62 2.38 -21.02 -1.51
C LYS A 62 1.20 -20.84 -0.55
N ASP A 63 0.07 -21.33 -1.05
CA ASP A 63 -1.20 -21.58 -0.39
C ASP A 63 -1.08 -22.30 0.96
N SER A 64 -1.95 -21.95 1.91
CA SER A 64 -2.65 -22.86 2.83
C SER A 64 -3.58 -21.99 3.69
N SER A 65 -4.91 -22.01 3.50
CA SER A 65 -5.78 -23.09 4.00
C SER A 65 -5.26 -23.70 5.29
N ASN A 66 -5.66 -23.21 6.47
CA ASN A 66 -6.56 -23.99 7.31
C ASN A 66 -7.18 -23.19 8.44
N LYS A 67 -8.45 -23.50 8.63
CA LYS A 67 -9.37 -23.19 9.71
C LYS A 67 -9.17 -24.24 10.80
N SER A 68 -8.92 -23.83 12.05
CA SER A 68 -9.25 -24.59 13.26
C SER A 68 -9.20 -23.67 14.46
#